data_AF-A0A9P3UN38-F1
#
_entry.id   AF-A0A9P3UN38-F1
#
_cell.length_a   1.000
_cell.length_b   1.000
_cell.length_c   1.000
_cell.angle_alpha   90.00
_cell.angle_beta   90.00
_cell.angle_gamma   90.00
#
_symmetry.space_group_name_H-M   'P 1'
#
loop_
_entity.id
_entity.type
_entity.pdbx_description
1 polymer ?
#
loop_
_entity_poly.entity_id
_entity_poly.type
_entity_poly.pdbx_seq_one_letter_code
_entity_poly.pdbx_strand_id
1 'polypeptide(L)'
;MFCDIDETAAYLRQFENTLTSLTLKKRSLSYNHVRILAEAFASKNILERLNIAVYSLSPSLLVLLAEKLSNLQSLYLRHRYRRSPSAYEVS
;
A
#
# COMPACT_ATOMS: atom_id res chain seq x y z
N MET A 1 -10.68 -0.41 -17.89
CA MET A 1 -10.93 -1.73 -17.25
C MET A 1 -10.50 -1.60 -15.79
N PHE A 2 -11.45 -1.41 -14.89
CA PHE A 2 -11.16 -1.33 -13.45
C PHE A 2 -11.06 -2.77 -12.96
N CYS A 3 -9.89 -3.16 -12.46
CA CYS A 3 -9.66 -4.48 -11.88
C CYS A 3 -10.63 -4.67 -10.71
N ASP A 4 -11.35 -5.80 -10.71
CA ASP A 4 -12.30 -6.12 -9.65
C ASP A 4 -11.56 -6.21 -8.31
N ILE A 5 -12.18 -5.64 -7.28
CA ILE A 5 -11.67 -5.65 -5.91
C ILE A 5 -11.49 -7.09 -5.43
N ASP A 6 -12.42 -7.97 -5.81
CA ASP A 6 -12.44 -9.36 -5.38
C ASP A 6 -11.35 -10.16 -6.08
N GLU A 7 -11.07 -9.86 -7.35
CA GLU A 7 -10.03 -10.52 -8.13
C GLU A 7 -8.63 -10.14 -7.63
N THR A 8 -8.41 -8.85 -7.28
CA THR A 8 -7.14 -8.40 -6.70
C THR A 8 -6.92 -9.00 -5.31
N ALA A 9 -7.96 -9.04 -4.47
CA ALA A 9 -7.89 -9.66 -3.15
C ALA A 9 -7.61 -11.17 -3.27
N ALA A 10 -8.31 -11.86 -4.17
CA ALA A 10 -8.11 -13.28 -4.43
C ALA A 10 -6.69 -13.58 -4.91
N TYR A 11 -6.12 -12.75 -5.78
CA TYR A 11 -4.74 -12.88 -6.21
C TYR A 11 -3.76 -12.76 -5.04
N LEU A 12 -3.90 -11.72 -4.21
CA LEU A 12 -3.01 -11.50 -3.06
C LEU A 12 -3.15 -12.60 -2.00
N ARG A 13 -4.36 -13.14 -1.80
CA ARG A 13 -4.61 -14.24 -0.85
C ARG A 13 -3.86 -15.53 -1.19
N GLN A 14 -3.49 -15.76 -2.45
CA GLN A 14 -2.65 -16.90 -2.81
C GLN A 14 -1.30 -16.90 -2.09
N PHE A 15 -0.86 -15.73 -1.62
CA PHE A 15 0.39 -15.53 -0.90
C PHE A 15 0.19 -15.22 0.59
N GLU A 16 -1.04 -15.27 1.11
CA GLU A 16 -1.35 -14.87 2.51
C GLU A 16 -0.56 -15.68 3.55
N ASN A 17 -0.11 -16.90 3.18
CA ASN A 17 0.61 -17.83 4.06
C ASN A 17 2.11 -17.93 3.75
N THR A 18 2.62 -17.21 2.75
CA THR A 18 4.04 -17.24 2.37
C THR A 18 4.68 -15.86 2.31
N LEU A 19 3.90 -14.80 2.14
CA LEU A 19 4.39 -13.45 1.95
C LEU A 19 4.64 -12.75 3.30
N THR A 20 5.91 -12.69 3.70
CA THR A 20 6.35 -11.98 4.92
C THR A 20 6.71 -10.52 4.66
N SER A 21 6.94 -10.14 3.40
CA SER A 21 7.32 -8.79 3.02
C SER A 21 6.69 -8.36 1.70
N LEU A 22 6.00 -7.23 1.70
CA LEU A 22 5.37 -6.64 0.51
C LEU A 22 5.88 -5.22 0.25
N THR A 23 6.26 -4.93 -0.99
CA THR A 23 6.61 -3.57 -1.43
C THR A 23 5.67 -3.09 -2.52
N LEU A 24 4.97 -1.98 -2.26
CA LEU A 24 4.08 -1.32 -3.19
C LEU A 24 4.72 -0.02 -3.68
N LYS A 25 4.94 0.06 -4.99
CA LYS A 25 5.39 1.29 -5.66
C LYS A 25 4.26 1.79 -6.53
N LYS A 26 3.52 2.80 -6.05
CA LYS A 26 2.41 3.40 -6.81
C LYS A 26 2.50 4.90 -6.74
N ARG A 27 1.98 5.60 -7.76
CA ARG A 27 1.93 7.07 -7.69
C ARG A 27 1.03 7.53 -6.52
N SER A 28 -0.13 6.91 -6.36
CA SER A 28 -1.03 7.16 -5.23
C SER A 28 -1.72 5.86 -4.83
N LEU A 29 -1.88 5.64 -3.54
CA LEU A 29 -2.76 4.61 -3.00
C LEU A 29 -4.09 5.27 -2.66
N SER A 30 -5.18 4.65 -3.10
CA SER A 30 -6.52 5.02 -2.66
C SER A 30 -6.96 4.12 -1.52
N TYR A 31 -8.01 4.54 -0.82
CA TYR A 31 -8.63 3.75 0.27
C TYR A 31 -8.94 2.31 -0.16
N ASN A 32 -9.53 2.13 -1.34
CA ASN A 32 -9.84 0.80 -1.85
C ASN A 32 -8.59 -0.07 -2.04
N HIS A 33 -7.47 0.49 -2.52
CA HIS A 33 -6.25 -0.30 -2.66
C HIS A 33 -5.74 -0.83 -1.32
N VAL A 34 -5.79 0.00 -0.27
CA VAL A 34 -5.36 -0.40 1.08
C VAL A 34 -6.36 -1.38 1.70
N ARG A 35 -7.67 -1.18 1.49
CA ARG A 35 -8.71 -2.10 1.95
C ARG A 35 -8.55 -3.51 1.40
N ILE A 36 -8.35 -3.64 0.08
CA ILE A 36 -8.11 -4.93 -0.58
C ILE A 36 -6.92 -5.64 0.05
N LEU A 37 -5.85 -4.88 0.31
CA LEU A 37 -4.62 -5.41 0.86
C LEU A 37 -4.81 -5.88 2.29
N ALA A 38 -5.49 -5.07 3.11
CA ALA A 38 -5.93 -5.45 4.44
C ALA A 38 -6.77 -6.74 4.42
N GLU A 39 -7.77 -6.84 3.55
CA GLU A 39 -8.65 -8.01 3.43
C GLU A 39 -7.93 -9.28 2.93
N ALA A 40 -6.86 -9.13 2.17
CA ALA A 40 -6.05 -10.24 1.71
C ALA A 40 -5.16 -10.83 2.81
N PHE A 41 -4.75 -10.04 3.80
CA PHE A 41 -3.82 -10.47 4.86
C PHE A 41 -4.46 -10.52 6.28
N ALA A 42 -5.72 -10.13 6.43
CA ALA A 42 -6.42 -10.05 7.72
C ALA A 42 -6.56 -11.39 8.48
N SER A 43 -6.53 -12.52 7.77
CA SER A 43 -6.85 -13.86 8.31
C SER A 43 -5.66 -14.57 8.96
N LYS A 44 -4.46 -14.43 8.38
CA LYS A 44 -3.28 -15.26 8.68
C LYS A 44 -2.09 -14.45 9.20
N ASN A 45 -2.05 -13.17 8.88
CA ASN A 45 -1.26 -12.13 9.55
C ASN A 45 0.23 -12.49 9.79
N ILE A 46 0.86 -13.15 8.81
CA ILE A 46 2.31 -13.41 8.74
C ILE A 46 3.06 -12.33 7.95
N LEU A 47 2.34 -11.35 7.40
CA LEU A 47 2.97 -10.21 6.72
C LEU A 47 3.62 -9.33 7.80
N GLU A 48 4.94 -9.43 7.93
CA GLU A 48 5.71 -8.69 8.93
C GLU A 48 6.11 -7.30 8.43
N ARG A 49 6.30 -7.15 7.12
CA ARG A 49 6.89 -5.94 6.55
C ARG A 49 6.06 -5.41 5.38
N LEU A 50 5.68 -4.14 5.47
CA LEU A 50 4.98 -3.43 4.41
C LEU A 50 5.75 -2.16 4.05
N ASN A 51 6.17 -2.06 2.79
CA ASN A 51 6.84 -0.88 2.25
C ASN A 51 5.95 -0.22 1.21
N ILE A 52 5.52 1.01 1.49
CA ILE A 52 4.65 1.80 0.63
C ILE A 52 5.43 3.03 0.17
N ALA A 53 5.63 3.15 -1.14
CA ALA A 53 6.18 4.36 -1.76
C ALA A 53 5.09 5.05 -2.60
N VAL A 54 4.63 6.22 -2.16
CA VAL A 54 3.53 7.00 -2.77
C VAL A 54 3.81 8.51 -2.76
N TYR A 55 3.13 9.28 -3.62
CA TYR A 55 3.16 10.74 -3.62
C TYR A 55 2.21 11.38 -2.59
N SER A 56 1.26 10.62 -2.04
CA SER A 56 0.31 11.11 -1.04
C SER A 56 -0.27 9.94 -0.25
N LEU A 57 -0.46 10.16 1.04
CA LEU A 57 -1.08 9.25 2.01
C LEU A 57 -2.07 10.07 2.83
N SER A 58 -3.35 9.71 2.78
CA SER A 58 -4.33 10.37 3.65
C SER A 58 -4.30 9.77 5.05
N PRO A 59 -4.66 10.54 6.10
CA PRO A 59 -4.74 10.02 7.47
C PRO A 59 -5.64 8.80 7.60
N SER A 60 -6.75 8.76 6.85
CA SER A 60 -7.70 7.65 6.82
C SER A 60 -7.05 6.33 6.36
N LEU A 61 -6.06 6.39 5.46
CA LEU A 61 -5.31 5.22 5.02
C LEU A 61 -4.40 4.67 6.12
N LEU A 62 -3.79 5.57 6.90
CA LEU A 62 -2.92 5.20 8.01
C LEU A 62 -3.72 4.50 9.11
N VAL A 63 -4.90 5.03 9.43
CA VAL A 63 -5.83 4.40 10.39
C VAL A 63 -6.21 2.99 9.92
N LEU A 64 -6.62 2.86 8.65
CA LEU A 64 -6.99 1.54 8.10
C LEU A 64 -5.83 0.53 8.14
N LEU A 65 -4.60 0.96 7.81
CA LEU A 65 -3.41 0.11 7.91
C LEU A 65 -3.15 -0.33 9.35
N ALA A 66 -3.26 0.60 10.31
CA ALA A 66 -3.05 0.29 11.72
C ALA A 66 -4.10 -0.69 12.28
N GLU A 67 -5.37 -0.52 11.90
CA GLU A 67 -6.46 -1.39 12.35
C GLU A 67 -6.39 -2.80 11.75
N LYS A 68 -6.03 -2.91 10.47
CA LYS A 68 -6.14 -4.18 9.74
C LYS A 68 -4.84 -4.97 9.65
N LEU A 69 -3.70 -4.29 9.74
CA LEU A 69 -2.37 -4.90 9.65
C LEU A 69 -1.59 -4.66 10.95
N SER A 70 -2.23 -4.90 12.09
CA SER A 70 -1.67 -4.67 13.43
C SER A 70 -0.47 -5.57 13.76
N ASN A 71 -0.25 -6.66 13.02
CA ASN A 71 0.90 -7.55 13.22
C ASN A 71 2.15 -7.14 12.43
N LEU A 72 2.09 -6.04 11.67
CA LEU A 72 3.27 -5.53 10.99
C LEU A 72 4.34 -5.15 12.02
N GLN A 73 5.50 -5.79 11.91
CA GLN A 73 6.69 -5.41 12.67
C GLN A 73 7.32 -4.16 12.09
N SER A 74 7.17 -3.93 10.79
CA SER A 74 7.71 -2.75 10.13
C SER A 74 6.79 -2.21 9.04
N LEU A 75 6.47 -0.93 9.15
CA LEU A 75 5.79 -0.16 8.13
C LEU A 75 6.72 0.95 7.62
N TYR A 76 7.15 0.84 6.37
CA TYR A 76 7.97 1.85 5.71
C TYR A 76 7.09 2.71 4.81
N LEU A 77 6.99 4.00 5.11
CA LEU A 77 6.26 4.97 4.30
C LEU A 77 7.24 5.91 3.62
N ARG A 78 7.32 5.85 2.30
CA ARG A 78 8.17 6.73 1.50
C ARG A 78 7.32 7.69 0.69
N HIS A 79 7.29 8.95 1.12
CA HIS A 79 6.72 10.04 0.35
C HIS A 79 7.66 10.41 -0.81
N ARG A 80 7.23 10.22 -2.06
CA ARG A 80 7.98 10.72 -3.21
C ARG A 80 7.58 12.17 -3.42
N TYR A 81 8.51 13.11 -3.27
CA TYR A 81 8.27 14.50 -3.64
C TYR A 81 8.40 14.63 -5.16
N ARG A 82 7.36 15.14 -5.84
CA ARG A 82 7.50 15.53 -7.24
C ARG A 82 8.17 16.90 -7.25
N ARG A 83 9.46 16.96 -7.59
CA ARG A 83 10.09 18.25 -7.93
C ARG A 83 9.31 18.81 -9.12
N SER A 84 8.59 19.89 -8.91
CA SER A 84 8.11 20.71 -10.03
C SER A 84 9.34 21.20 -10.80
N PRO A 85 9.36 21.14 -12.14
CA PRO A 85 10.40 21.84 -12.89
C PRO A 85 10.33 23.30 -12.46
N SER A 86 11.41 23.84 -11.89
CA SER A 86 11.43 25.25 -11.55
C SER A 86 11.33 26.04 -12.86
N ALA A 87 10.52 27.09 -12.88
CA ALA A 87 10.25 27.93 -14.05
C ALA A 87 11.47 28.73 -14.56
N TYR A 88 12.69 28.31 -14.24
CA TYR A 88 13.95 28.98 -14.54
C TYR A 88 14.82 28.24 -15.58
N GLU A 89 14.36 27.12 -16.14
CA GLU A 89 15.07 26.39 -17.22
C GLU A 89 14.43 26.65 -18.59
N VAL A 90 14.18 27.91 -18.92
CA VAL A 90 14.03 28.35 -20.31
C VAL A 90 14.73 29.70 -20.44
N SER A 91 15.98 29.64 -20.88
CA SER A 91 16.76 30.79 -21.36
C SER A 91 17.60 30.32 -22.53
#